data_AF-A0A1S3Y1T9-F1
#
_entry.id   AF-A0A1S3Y1T9-F1
#
_cell.length_a   1.000
_cell.length_b   1.000
_cell.length_c   1.000
_cell.angle_alpha   90.00
_cell.angle_beta   90.00
_cell.angle_gamma   90.00
#
_symmetry.space_group_name_H-M   'P 1'
#
loop_
_entity.id
_entity.type
_entity.pdbx_description
1 polymer ?
#
loop_
_entity_poly.entity_id
_entity_poly.type
_entity_poly.pdbx_seq_one_letter_code
_entity_poly.pdbx_strand_id
1 'polypeptide(L)'
;MATATIEVLPDCLVHKIVSCLSFKEAAKMSILSKTWLQGWMTHQNLELKAQNFNVMKILDKIMERYRDSKIHIEKFEFLKAFSISGFVELFPLIDKWLDIALHNGVKDLAYIDVRSSLYPLPIFTILAAKSLRELVLWGCDLIGGSLSGGLANCYSLRKLSLCDVCLNDNMLQTLLTSCPLIVNFFIEHCTGLQKTELRNLQRVKSVSIKTLRKQCAKIQAPSLEHLLKNWILLSGRI
;
A
#
# COMPACT_ATOMS: atom_id res chain seq x y z
N MET A 1 -31.96 37.13 -24.25
CA MET A 1 -31.45 36.20 -23.23
C MET A 1 -30.18 35.58 -23.76
N ALA A 2 -29.02 36.01 -23.24
CA ALA A 2 -27.74 35.41 -23.61
C ALA A 2 -27.66 34.03 -22.93
N THR A 3 -27.75 32.96 -23.71
CA THR A 3 -27.32 31.65 -23.26
C THR A 3 -25.83 31.75 -22.98
N ALA A 4 -25.44 31.78 -21.70
CA ALA A 4 -24.06 31.61 -21.31
C ALA A 4 -23.60 30.26 -21.87
N THR A 5 -22.85 30.29 -22.96
CA THR A 5 -22.08 29.15 -23.43
C THR A 5 -21.21 28.75 -22.25
N ILE A 6 -21.54 27.63 -21.60
CA ILE A 6 -20.60 26.94 -20.72
C ILE A 6 -19.35 26.75 -21.58
N GLU A 7 -18.30 27.53 -21.30
CA GLU A 7 -17.04 27.43 -22.00
C GLU A 7 -16.60 25.96 -21.92
N VAL A 8 -16.59 25.29 -23.07
CA VAL A 8 -16.22 23.88 -23.14
C VAL A 8 -14.73 23.81 -22.86
N LEU A 9 -14.39 23.34 -21.66
CA LEU A 9 -13.01 23.18 -21.25
C LEU A 9 -12.31 22.18 -22.21
N PRO A 10 -11.13 22.52 -22.76
CA PRO A 10 -10.35 21.60 -23.58
C PRO A 10 -10.11 20.26 -22.89
N ASP A 11 -10.16 19.16 -23.64
CA ASP A 11 -10.04 17.81 -23.09
C ASP A 11 -8.75 17.61 -22.27
N CYS A 12 -7.64 18.19 -22.73
CA CYS A 12 -6.36 18.13 -22.02
C CYS A 12 -6.42 18.75 -20.62
N LEU A 13 -7.19 19.83 -20.44
CA LEU A 13 -7.40 20.47 -19.14
C LEU A 13 -8.32 19.64 -18.27
N VAL A 14 -9.37 19.03 -18.84
CA VAL A 14 -10.23 18.08 -18.10
C VAL A 14 -9.41 16.92 -17.56
N HIS A 15 -8.56 16.29 -18.39
CA HIS A 15 -7.69 15.21 -17.94
C HIS A 15 -6.74 15.64 -16.82
N LYS A 16 -6.17 16.85 -16.91
CA LYS A 16 -5.30 17.38 -15.86
C LYS A 16 -6.07 17.61 -14.56
N ILE A 17 -7.25 18.21 -14.62
CA ILE A 17 -8.09 18.42 -13.42
C ILE A 17 -8.46 17.07 -12.82
N VAL A 18 -8.97 16.14 -13.62
CA VAL A 18 -9.38 14.81 -13.15
C VAL A 18 -8.21 14.09 -12.48
N SER A 19 -6.99 14.17 -13.02
CA SER A 19 -5.79 13.56 -12.40
C SER A 19 -5.43 14.12 -11.01
N CYS A 20 -5.90 15.33 -10.69
CA CYS A 20 -5.68 15.98 -9.40
C CYS A 20 -6.80 15.69 -8.39
N LEU A 21 -7.88 15.04 -8.80
CA LEU A 21 -8.98 14.68 -7.92
C LEU A 21 -8.74 13.32 -7.25
N SER A 22 -9.41 13.09 -6.11
CA SER A 22 -9.54 11.71 -5.63
C SER A 22 -10.38 10.88 -6.59
N PHE A 23 -10.23 9.56 -6.54
CA PHE A 23 -11.00 8.63 -7.38
C PHE A 23 -12.52 8.85 -7.23
N LYS A 24 -12.98 9.15 -6.00
CA LYS A 24 -14.38 9.42 -5.68
C LYS A 24 -14.86 10.77 -6.22
N GLU A 25 -14.04 11.81 -6.14
CA GLU A 25 -14.39 13.12 -6.69
C GLU A 25 -14.44 13.08 -8.21
N ALA A 26 -13.46 12.45 -8.86
CA ALA A 26 -13.47 12.21 -10.30
C ALA A 26 -14.74 11.44 -10.73
N ALA A 27 -15.14 10.41 -9.98
CA ALA A 27 -16.37 9.67 -10.23
C ALA A 27 -17.62 10.56 -10.15
N LYS A 28 -17.70 11.49 -9.18
CA LYS A 28 -18.82 12.42 -9.08
C LYS A 28 -18.86 13.41 -10.24
N MET A 29 -17.69 13.85 -10.71
CA MET A 29 -17.57 14.79 -11.81
C MET A 29 -17.78 14.14 -13.18
N SER A 30 -17.83 12.79 -13.26
CA SER A 30 -18.02 12.06 -14.51
C SER A 30 -19.35 12.38 -15.23
N ILE A 31 -20.33 12.96 -14.52
CA ILE A 31 -21.63 13.33 -15.08
C ILE A 31 -21.60 14.63 -15.89
N LEU A 32 -20.51 15.41 -15.82
CA LEU A 32 -20.42 16.72 -16.45
C LEU A 32 -20.28 16.64 -17.98
N SER A 33 -19.54 15.65 -18.49
CA SER A 33 -19.44 15.38 -19.93
C SER A 33 -18.84 14.00 -20.21
N LYS A 34 -18.84 13.58 -21.48
CA LYS A 34 -18.14 12.36 -21.92
C LYS A 34 -16.64 12.41 -21.63
N THR A 35 -15.99 13.57 -21.77
CA THR A 35 -14.57 13.74 -21.46
C THR A 35 -14.28 13.50 -19.97
N TRP A 36 -15.11 14.06 -19.08
CA TRP A 36 -14.99 13.83 -17.63
C TRP A 36 -15.18 12.35 -17.28
N LEU A 37 -16.16 11.69 -17.90
CA LEU A 37 -16.36 10.26 -17.76
C LEU A 37 -15.13 9.46 -18.20
N GLN A 38 -14.54 9.77 -19.37
CA GLN A 38 -13.33 9.10 -19.83
C GLN A 38 -12.12 9.34 -18.93
N GLY A 39 -11.97 10.56 -18.42
CA GLY A 39 -10.93 10.89 -17.44
C GLY A 39 -11.05 10.04 -16.17
N TRP A 40 -12.25 9.87 -15.62
CA TRP A 40 -12.45 9.00 -14.46
C TRP A 40 -12.24 7.52 -14.79
N MET A 41 -12.69 7.07 -15.96
CA MET A 41 -12.54 5.66 -16.38
C MET A 41 -11.07 5.24 -16.49
N THR A 42 -10.16 6.19 -16.78
CA THR A 42 -8.71 5.97 -16.94
C THR A 42 -7.88 6.54 -15.77
N HIS A 43 -8.52 6.84 -14.64
CA HIS A 43 -7.87 7.45 -13.49
C HIS A 43 -6.73 6.57 -12.94
N GLN A 44 -5.55 7.13 -12.72
CA GLN A 44 -4.36 6.36 -12.33
C GLN A 44 -4.22 6.18 -10.81
N ASN A 45 -4.93 6.97 -10.01
CA ASN A 45 -4.97 6.83 -8.55
C ASN A 45 -6.27 6.13 -8.14
N LEU A 46 -6.20 4.88 -7.71
CA LEU A 46 -7.35 4.07 -7.31
C LEU A 46 -7.45 4.05 -5.80
N GLU A 47 -8.62 4.42 -5.31
CA GLU A 47 -8.95 4.36 -3.89
C GLU A 47 -10.21 3.50 -3.73
N LEU A 48 -10.00 2.27 -3.29
CA LEU A 48 -11.05 1.27 -3.15
C LEU A 48 -11.38 1.07 -1.67
N LYS A 49 -12.59 1.46 -1.28
CA LYS A 49 -13.07 1.31 0.10
C LYS A 49 -14.15 0.24 0.20
N ALA A 50 -13.78 -0.91 0.75
CA ALA A 50 -14.71 -1.99 1.03
C ALA A 50 -15.44 -1.74 2.35
N GLN A 51 -16.74 -1.46 2.27
CA GLN A 51 -17.61 -1.20 3.43
C GLN A 51 -18.54 -2.37 3.76
N ASN A 52 -18.84 -3.21 2.78
CA ASN A 52 -19.64 -4.44 2.90
C ASN A 52 -19.44 -5.31 1.66
N PHE A 53 -20.04 -6.51 1.65
CA PHE A 53 -19.96 -7.45 0.52
C PHE A 53 -20.53 -6.92 -0.80
N ASN A 54 -21.60 -6.13 -0.78
CA ASN A 54 -22.18 -5.61 -2.03
C ASN A 54 -21.23 -4.61 -2.69
N VAL A 55 -20.54 -3.80 -1.90
CA VAL A 55 -19.50 -2.90 -2.40
C VAL A 55 -18.34 -3.69 -3.01
N MET A 56 -17.92 -4.82 -2.42
CA MET A 56 -16.85 -5.66 -2.98
C MET A 56 -17.14 -6.11 -4.42
N LYS A 57 -18.38 -6.47 -4.74
CA LYS A 57 -18.77 -6.83 -6.12
C LYS A 57 -18.62 -5.67 -7.10
N ILE A 58 -18.87 -4.44 -6.65
CA ILE A 58 -18.67 -3.23 -7.46
C ILE A 58 -17.18 -2.98 -7.66
N LEU A 59 -16.38 -3.10 -6.60
CA LEU A 59 -14.92 -2.95 -6.68
C LEU A 59 -14.30 -4.00 -7.62
N ASP A 60 -14.82 -5.22 -7.62
CA ASP A 60 -14.34 -6.27 -8.52
C ASP A 60 -14.53 -5.89 -9.99
N LYS A 61 -15.72 -5.39 -10.36
CA LYS A 61 -15.98 -4.88 -11.71
C LYS A 61 -15.08 -3.72 -12.10
N ILE A 62 -14.75 -2.85 -11.14
CA ILE A 62 -13.78 -1.77 -11.38
C ILE A 62 -12.42 -2.40 -11.68
N MET A 63 -11.95 -3.34 -10.87
CA MET A 63 -10.65 -3.98 -11.07
C MET A 63 -10.57 -4.78 -12.38
N GLU A 64 -11.65 -5.47 -12.77
CA GLU A 64 -11.75 -6.14 -14.07
C GLU A 64 -11.59 -5.16 -15.22
N ARG A 65 -12.23 -3.98 -15.15
CA ARG A 65 -12.01 -2.92 -16.14
C ARG A 65 -10.53 -2.53 -16.25
N TYR A 66 -9.83 -2.35 -15.13
CA TYR A 66 -8.40 -2.01 -15.13
C TYR A 66 -7.55 -3.12 -15.74
N ARG A 67 -7.87 -4.38 -15.45
CA ARG A 67 -7.22 -5.55 -16.06
C ARG A 67 -7.43 -5.57 -17.57
N ASP A 68 -8.68 -5.56 -18.00
CA ASP A 68 -9.06 -5.78 -19.41
C ASP A 68 -8.58 -4.63 -20.31
N SER A 69 -8.67 -3.40 -19.80
CA SER A 69 -8.24 -2.20 -20.52
C SER A 69 -6.76 -1.85 -20.29
N LYS A 70 -6.02 -2.64 -19.49
CA LYS A 70 -4.60 -2.43 -19.14
C LYS A 70 -4.30 -0.99 -18.69
N ILE A 71 -5.20 -0.42 -17.89
CA ILE A 71 -5.09 0.98 -17.47
C ILE A 71 -3.95 1.07 -16.43
N HIS A 72 -2.95 1.91 -16.72
CA HIS A 72 -1.85 2.16 -15.79
C HIS A 72 -2.35 2.60 -14.41
N ILE A 73 -1.81 1.99 -13.36
CA ILE A 73 -2.11 2.34 -11.98
C ILE A 73 -0.84 2.97 -11.41
N GLU A 74 -0.92 4.23 -10.99
CA GLU A 74 0.19 4.91 -10.32
C GLU A 74 0.13 4.63 -8.81
N LYS A 75 -1.05 4.87 -8.22
CA LYS A 75 -1.34 4.64 -6.81
C LYS A 75 -2.53 3.68 -6.67
N PHE A 76 -2.38 2.68 -5.82
CA PHE A 76 -3.44 1.76 -5.43
C PHE A 76 -3.59 1.75 -3.91
N GLU A 77 -4.75 2.15 -3.43
CA GLU A 77 -5.10 2.14 -2.02
C GLU A 77 -6.36 1.30 -1.81
N PHE A 78 -6.22 0.22 -1.05
CA PHE A 78 -7.33 -0.63 -0.65
C PHE A 78 -7.57 -0.53 0.85
N LEU A 79 -8.74 -0.01 1.21
CA LEU A 79 -9.22 0.13 2.58
C LEU A 79 -10.37 -0.84 2.85
N LYS A 80 -10.14 -1.78 3.75
CA LYS A 80 -11.17 -2.64 4.32
C LYS A 80 -11.64 -2.07 5.66
N ALA A 81 -12.93 -1.76 5.76
CA ALA A 81 -13.50 -1.05 6.90
C ALA A 81 -14.52 -1.86 7.73
N PHE A 82 -14.70 -3.17 7.49
CA PHE A 82 -15.71 -3.97 8.17
C PHE A 82 -15.20 -5.35 8.63
N SER A 83 -15.73 -5.83 9.76
CA SER A 83 -15.49 -7.16 10.33
C SER A 83 -16.64 -8.09 9.98
N ILE A 84 -16.37 -9.24 9.36
CA ILE A 84 -17.35 -10.32 9.25
C ILE A 84 -16.65 -11.66 9.47
N SER A 85 -17.31 -12.55 10.22
CA SER A 85 -17.00 -13.98 10.31
C SER A 85 -17.16 -14.64 8.93
N GLY A 86 -16.11 -15.25 8.38
CA GLY A 86 -16.14 -15.90 7.05
C GLY A 86 -15.22 -15.27 5.99
N PHE A 87 -14.31 -14.37 6.39
CA PHE A 87 -13.50 -13.58 5.45
C PHE A 87 -12.42 -14.37 4.69
N VAL A 88 -12.12 -15.62 5.06
CA VAL A 88 -11.14 -16.47 4.34
C VAL A 88 -11.51 -16.61 2.86
N GLU A 89 -12.81 -16.63 2.54
CA GLU A 89 -13.30 -16.73 1.16
C GLU A 89 -13.03 -15.47 0.31
N LEU A 90 -12.70 -14.34 0.93
CA LEU A 90 -12.44 -13.08 0.23
C LEU A 90 -10.95 -12.82 -0.02
N PHE A 91 -10.05 -13.58 0.60
CA PHE A 91 -8.61 -13.44 0.35
C PHE A 91 -8.25 -13.63 -1.13
N PRO A 92 -8.80 -14.62 -1.87
CA PRO A 92 -8.52 -14.75 -3.30
C PRO A 92 -8.95 -13.54 -4.13
N LEU A 93 -10.00 -12.83 -3.70
CA LEU A 93 -10.47 -11.62 -4.37
C LEU A 93 -9.51 -10.44 -4.14
N ILE A 94 -8.96 -10.32 -2.92
CA ILE A 94 -7.93 -9.32 -2.62
C ILE A 94 -6.64 -9.67 -3.37
N ASP A 95 -6.24 -10.93 -3.41
CA ASP A 95 -5.09 -11.41 -4.20
C ASP A 95 -5.25 -11.03 -5.67
N LYS A 96 -6.44 -11.26 -6.26
CA LYS A 96 -6.79 -10.83 -7.63
C LYS A 96 -6.58 -9.34 -7.83
N TRP A 97 -6.99 -8.50 -6.88
CA TRP A 97 -6.87 -7.04 -7.00
C TRP A 97 -5.43 -6.56 -6.86
N LEU A 98 -4.66 -7.13 -5.93
CA LEU A 98 -3.24 -6.86 -5.79
C LEU A 98 -2.48 -7.26 -7.07
N ASP A 99 -2.76 -8.45 -7.60
CA ASP A 99 -2.19 -8.94 -8.86
C ASP A 99 -2.43 -7.98 -10.03
N ILE A 100 -3.67 -7.48 -10.18
CA ILE A 100 -4.00 -6.46 -11.20
C ILE A 100 -3.20 -5.17 -10.99
N ALA A 101 -3.11 -4.67 -9.76
CA ALA A 101 -2.35 -3.46 -9.47
C ALA A 101 -0.86 -3.62 -9.81
N LEU A 102 -0.26 -4.77 -9.46
CA LEU A 102 1.13 -5.09 -9.75
C LEU A 102 1.37 -5.20 -11.27
N HIS A 103 0.50 -5.90 -12.00
CA HIS A 103 0.58 -6.02 -13.45
C HIS A 103 0.38 -4.70 -14.20
N ASN A 104 -0.39 -3.78 -13.62
CA ASN A 104 -0.63 -2.45 -14.18
C ASN A 104 0.38 -1.39 -13.71
N GLY A 105 1.52 -1.81 -13.15
CA GLY A 105 2.67 -0.93 -12.94
C GLY A 105 2.60 -0.03 -11.70
N VAL A 106 1.82 -0.42 -10.68
CA VAL A 106 1.68 0.32 -9.42
C VAL A 106 3.03 0.75 -8.84
N LYS A 107 3.10 2.01 -8.41
CA LYS A 107 4.25 2.58 -7.72
C LYS A 107 3.99 2.72 -6.23
N ASP A 108 2.79 3.15 -5.87
CA ASP A 108 2.42 3.38 -4.48
C ASP A 108 1.28 2.43 -4.10
N LEU A 109 1.58 1.44 -3.27
CA LEU A 109 0.62 0.41 -2.85
C LEU A 109 0.33 0.55 -1.36
N ALA A 110 -0.95 0.70 -1.02
CA ALA A 110 -1.44 0.71 0.34
C ALA A 110 -2.53 -0.35 0.54
N TYR A 111 -2.31 -1.26 1.49
CA TYR A 111 -3.31 -2.18 2.01
C TYR A 111 -3.62 -1.82 3.45
N ILE A 112 -4.90 -1.53 3.74
CA ILE A 112 -5.34 -1.11 5.06
C ILE A 112 -6.55 -1.93 5.51
N ASP A 113 -6.36 -2.74 6.54
CA ASP A 113 -7.43 -3.44 7.24
C ASP A 113 -7.53 -2.94 8.69
N VAL A 114 -8.49 -2.05 8.94
CA VAL A 114 -8.71 -1.43 10.27
C VAL A 114 -9.26 -2.42 11.30
N ARG A 115 -9.64 -3.63 10.88
CA ARG A 115 -10.18 -4.69 11.74
C ARG A 115 -9.19 -5.82 11.96
N SER A 116 -7.98 -5.74 11.37
CA SER A 116 -6.87 -6.68 11.53
C SER A 116 -7.29 -8.14 11.36
N SER A 117 -7.84 -8.50 10.19
CA SER A 117 -8.38 -9.84 9.93
C SER A 117 -7.34 -10.94 9.70
N LEU A 118 -6.05 -10.68 9.98
CA LEU A 118 -4.93 -11.60 9.76
C LEU A 118 -4.86 -12.15 8.32
N TYR A 119 -5.19 -11.31 7.34
CA TYR A 119 -5.05 -11.66 5.92
C TYR A 119 -3.60 -12.08 5.62
N PRO A 120 -3.35 -13.32 5.17
CA PRO A 120 -2.02 -13.78 4.78
C PRO A 120 -1.60 -13.10 3.47
N LEU A 121 -0.99 -11.93 3.58
CA LEU A 121 -0.64 -11.09 2.44
C LEU A 121 0.49 -11.76 1.62
N PRO A 122 0.38 -11.86 0.28
CA PRO A 122 1.40 -12.44 -0.60
C PRO A 122 2.58 -11.47 -0.80
N ILE A 123 3.34 -11.22 0.27
CA ILE A 123 4.34 -10.15 0.32
C ILE A 123 5.46 -10.31 -0.70
N PHE A 124 5.92 -11.53 -0.97
CA PHE A 124 6.98 -11.75 -1.96
C PHE A 124 6.51 -11.49 -3.39
N THR A 125 5.23 -11.72 -3.71
CA THR A 125 4.65 -11.32 -4.99
C THR A 125 4.65 -9.80 -5.13
N ILE A 126 4.31 -9.08 -4.06
CA ILE A 126 4.34 -7.61 -4.04
C ILE A 126 5.78 -7.10 -4.21
N LEU A 127 6.75 -7.67 -3.50
CA LEU A 127 8.16 -7.28 -3.58
C LEU A 127 8.82 -7.64 -4.92
N ALA A 128 8.24 -8.55 -5.70
CA ALA A 128 8.72 -8.84 -7.06
C ALA A 128 8.41 -7.73 -8.07
N ALA A 129 7.53 -6.77 -7.73
CA ALA A 129 7.21 -5.66 -8.61
C ALA A 129 8.40 -4.71 -8.80
N LYS A 130 8.69 -4.40 -10.08
CA LYS A 130 9.82 -3.54 -10.48
C LYS A 130 9.51 -2.04 -10.38
N SER A 131 8.24 -1.67 -10.33
CA SER A 131 7.77 -0.29 -10.29
C SER A 131 7.54 0.23 -8.87
N LEU A 132 7.43 -0.65 -7.89
CA LEU A 132 6.96 -0.34 -6.54
C LEU A 132 7.96 0.56 -5.79
N ARG A 133 7.51 1.74 -5.37
CA ARG A 133 8.29 2.77 -4.66
C ARG A 133 7.85 2.91 -3.21
N GLU A 134 6.55 2.86 -2.95
CA GLU A 134 5.99 2.94 -1.61
C GLU A 134 5.11 1.72 -1.32
N LEU A 135 5.32 1.13 -0.14
CA LEU A 135 4.50 0.05 0.39
C LEU A 135 4.03 0.41 1.80
N VAL A 136 2.71 0.49 1.96
CA VAL A 136 2.04 0.74 3.25
C VAL A 136 1.13 -0.44 3.56
N LEU A 137 1.38 -1.10 4.69
CA LEU A 137 0.63 -2.27 5.14
C LEU A 137 0.08 -2.02 6.53
N TRP A 138 -1.23 -2.23 6.68
CA TRP A 138 -1.92 -2.14 7.97
C TRP A 138 -2.85 -3.34 8.17
N GLY A 139 -2.65 -4.08 9.27
CA GLY A 139 -3.61 -5.08 9.76
C GLY A 139 -3.59 -6.42 9.01
N CYS A 140 -2.42 -6.81 8.47
CA CYS A 140 -2.23 -8.07 7.75
C CYS A 140 -1.24 -9.02 8.46
N ASP A 141 -1.20 -10.27 8.03
CA ASP A 141 -0.24 -11.27 8.46
C ASP A 141 0.78 -11.56 7.35
N LEU A 142 2.06 -11.40 7.66
CA LEU A 142 3.16 -11.72 6.75
C LEU A 142 3.74 -13.11 7.02
N ILE A 143 3.40 -13.76 8.14
CA ILE A 143 3.88 -15.10 8.46
C ILE A 143 3.14 -16.14 7.59
N GLY A 144 1.79 -16.09 7.59
CA GLY A 144 0.97 -17.02 6.82
C GLY A 144 1.10 -16.87 5.31
N GLY A 145 1.36 -15.66 4.81
CA GLY A 145 1.47 -15.36 3.37
C GLY A 145 2.84 -15.70 2.74
N SER A 146 3.81 -16.14 3.53
CA SER A 146 5.20 -16.32 3.11
C SER A 146 5.59 -17.73 2.67
N LEU A 147 4.63 -18.67 2.66
CA LEU A 147 4.90 -20.09 2.46
C LEU A 147 5.13 -20.50 0.98
N SER A 148 4.97 -19.60 0.01
CA SER A 148 4.89 -19.95 -1.42
C SER A 148 5.69 -19.07 -2.39
N GLY A 149 6.55 -18.15 -1.91
CA GLY A 149 7.29 -17.21 -2.76
C GLY A 149 8.81 -17.43 -2.76
N GLY A 150 9.43 -17.42 -3.95
CA GLY A 150 10.89 -17.29 -4.06
C GLY A 150 11.36 -15.92 -3.57
N LEU A 151 12.57 -15.85 -3.01
CA LEU A 151 13.14 -14.58 -2.53
C LEU A 151 13.28 -13.60 -3.69
N ALA A 152 12.49 -12.52 -3.68
CA ALA A 152 12.55 -11.44 -4.65
C ALA A 152 13.21 -10.20 -4.02
N ASN A 153 14.01 -9.50 -4.83
CA ASN A 153 14.62 -8.24 -4.42
C ASN A 153 13.87 -7.07 -5.08
N CYS A 154 13.30 -6.20 -4.24
CA CYS A 154 12.63 -4.98 -4.64
C CYS A 154 13.61 -3.79 -4.58
N TYR A 155 14.34 -3.58 -5.69
CA TYR A 155 15.31 -2.46 -5.78
C TYR A 155 14.64 -1.10 -5.98
N SER A 156 13.35 -1.05 -6.34
CA SER A 156 12.61 0.19 -6.56
C SER A 156 12.04 0.78 -5.26
N LEU A 157 11.88 -0.03 -4.21
CA LEU A 157 11.24 0.42 -2.98
C LEU A 157 12.09 1.49 -2.29
N ARG A 158 11.42 2.56 -1.84
CA ARG A 158 12.01 3.69 -1.10
C ARG A 158 11.35 3.86 0.26
N LYS A 159 10.07 3.51 0.38
CA LYS A 159 9.32 3.61 1.63
C LYS A 159 8.63 2.31 1.95
N LEU A 160 8.80 1.86 3.18
CA LEU A 160 8.11 0.72 3.76
C LEU A 160 7.48 1.17 5.08
N SER A 161 6.16 0.99 5.20
CA SER A 161 5.41 1.31 6.41
C SER A 161 4.57 0.12 6.84
N LEU A 162 4.80 -0.35 8.07
CA LEU A 162 4.13 -1.50 8.68
C LEU A 162 3.40 -1.03 9.95
N CYS A 163 2.08 -1.19 10.00
CA CYS A 163 1.25 -0.83 11.15
C CYS A 163 0.35 -2.00 11.57
N ASP A 164 0.34 -2.38 12.84
CA ASP A 164 -0.46 -3.53 13.34
C ASP A 164 -0.28 -4.81 12.48
N VAL A 165 0.95 -5.05 11.99
CA VAL A 165 1.26 -6.22 11.16
C VAL A 165 1.75 -7.39 12.02
N CYS A 166 1.33 -8.61 11.69
CA CYS A 166 1.87 -9.84 12.28
C CYS A 166 3.11 -10.31 11.50
N LEU A 167 4.28 -10.29 12.14
CA LEU A 167 5.55 -10.75 11.57
C LEU A 167 6.57 -11.11 12.67
N ASN A 168 7.44 -12.07 12.40
CA ASN A 168 8.54 -12.40 13.30
C ASN A 168 9.85 -11.70 12.90
N ASP A 169 10.88 -11.80 13.76
CA ASP A 169 12.16 -11.14 13.55
C ASP A 169 12.83 -11.57 12.22
N ASN A 170 12.71 -12.85 11.83
CA ASN A 170 13.26 -13.36 10.58
C ASN A 170 12.55 -12.78 9.35
N MET A 171 11.22 -12.66 9.40
CA MET A 171 10.43 -12.05 8.34
C MET A 171 10.81 -10.58 8.17
N LEU A 172 10.93 -9.85 9.28
CA LEU A 172 11.36 -8.46 9.25
C LEU A 172 12.75 -8.30 8.61
N GLN A 173 13.72 -9.15 8.98
CA GLN A 173 15.03 -9.13 8.32
C GLN A 173 14.92 -9.45 6.83
N THR A 174 14.12 -10.45 6.47
CA THR A 174 13.92 -10.83 5.07
C THR A 174 13.40 -9.65 4.26
N LEU A 175 12.39 -8.93 4.75
CA LEU A 175 11.86 -7.72 4.11
C LEU A 175 12.92 -6.65 3.88
N LEU A 176 13.72 -6.35 4.92
CA LEU A 176 14.77 -5.33 4.84
C LEU A 176 15.88 -5.74 3.87
N THR A 177 16.19 -7.03 3.81
CA THR A 177 17.22 -7.56 2.90
C THR A 177 16.74 -7.57 1.45
N SER A 178 15.45 -7.88 1.23
CA SER A 178 14.80 -7.80 -0.09
C SER A 178 14.71 -6.37 -0.63
N CYS A 179 14.80 -5.35 0.23
CA CYS A 179 14.59 -3.95 -0.15
C CYS A 179 15.80 -3.07 0.19
N PRO A 180 16.96 -3.26 -0.50
CA PRO A 180 18.23 -2.63 -0.10
C PRO A 180 18.28 -1.10 -0.30
N LEU A 181 17.33 -0.52 -1.03
CA LEU A 181 17.30 0.91 -1.35
C LEU A 181 16.24 1.70 -0.54
N ILE A 182 15.70 1.12 0.55
CA ILE A 182 14.77 1.83 1.44
C ILE A 182 15.44 3.10 2.00
N VAL A 183 14.67 4.18 2.00
CA VAL A 183 15.01 5.50 2.54
C VAL A 183 14.18 5.81 3.78
N ASN A 184 12.90 5.42 3.78
CA ASN A 184 11.94 5.66 4.86
C ASN A 184 11.39 4.33 5.36
N PHE A 185 11.67 4.01 6.62
CA PHE A 185 11.17 2.80 7.25
C PHE A 185 10.33 3.13 8.48
N PHE A 186 9.09 2.65 8.50
CA PHE A 186 8.15 2.87 9.58
C PHE A 186 7.61 1.53 10.07
N ILE A 187 7.64 1.32 11.39
CA ILE A 187 7.08 0.14 12.03
C ILE A 187 6.36 0.54 13.33
N GLU A 188 5.07 0.22 13.41
CA GLU A 188 4.20 0.60 14.52
C GLU A 188 3.29 -0.57 14.90
N HIS A 189 3.17 -0.83 16.21
CA HIS A 189 2.29 -1.83 16.82
C HIS A 189 2.37 -3.25 16.24
N CYS A 190 3.48 -3.62 15.62
CA CYS A 190 3.66 -4.95 15.03
C CYS A 190 3.84 -6.04 16.09
N THR A 191 3.23 -7.19 15.85
CA THR A 191 3.24 -8.36 16.76
C THR A 191 4.15 -9.46 16.22
N GLY A 192 4.68 -10.33 17.10
CA GLY A 192 5.58 -11.43 16.72
C GLY A 192 7.08 -11.10 16.83
N LEU A 193 7.43 -9.84 17.06
CA LEU A 193 8.82 -9.38 17.24
C LEU A 193 9.30 -9.61 18.69
N GLN A 194 10.48 -10.19 18.86
CA GLN A 194 11.08 -10.47 20.19
C GLN A 194 12.45 -9.80 20.35
N LYS A 195 13.33 -9.90 19.36
CA LYS A 195 14.69 -9.35 19.36
C LYS A 195 14.97 -8.67 18.01
N THR A 196 14.65 -7.38 17.91
CA THR A 196 14.71 -6.67 16.65
C THR A 196 16.09 -6.06 16.40
N GLU A 197 17.01 -6.80 15.79
CA GLU A 197 18.22 -6.19 15.22
C GLU A 197 17.94 -5.74 13.79
N LEU A 198 17.68 -4.47 13.54
CA LEU A 198 17.50 -3.93 12.19
C LEU A 198 18.85 -3.74 11.50
N ARG A 199 19.17 -4.63 10.55
CA ARG A 199 20.38 -4.59 9.74
C ARG A 199 20.06 -4.16 8.31
N ASN A 200 21.08 -3.91 7.50
CA ASN A 200 20.97 -3.55 6.07
C ASN A 200 20.26 -2.22 5.75
N LEU A 201 20.18 -1.31 6.72
CA LEU A 201 19.59 0.02 6.55
C LEU A 201 20.63 1.05 6.04
N GLN A 202 21.35 0.71 4.98
CA GLN A 202 22.51 1.50 4.52
C GLN A 202 22.15 2.89 3.99
N ARG A 203 20.92 3.07 3.49
CA ARG A 203 20.43 4.32 2.87
C ARG A 203 19.25 4.96 3.61
N VAL A 204 18.89 4.41 4.76
CA VAL A 204 17.69 4.82 5.48
C VAL A 204 17.95 6.12 6.21
N LYS A 205 17.22 7.17 5.80
CA LYS A 205 17.27 8.49 6.41
C LYS A 205 16.33 8.62 7.59
N SER A 206 15.20 7.92 7.57
CA SER A 206 14.17 8.03 8.61
C SER A 206 13.71 6.67 9.08
N VAL A 207 13.80 6.44 10.40
CA VAL A 207 13.26 5.27 11.08
C VAL A 207 12.32 5.71 12.20
N SER A 208 11.10 5.17 12.21
CA SER A 208 10.15 5.32 13.31
C SER A 208 9.71 3.96 13.81
N ILE A 209 9.90 3.73 15.11
CA ILE A 209 9.57 2.46 15.78
C ILE A 209 8.69 2.75 16.98
N LYS A 210 7.48 2.18 16.98
CA LYS A 210 6.57 2.18 18.12
C LYS A 210 6.10 0.76 18.39
N THR A 211 6.50 0.16 19.50
CA THR A 211 6.17 -1.23 19.85
C THR A 211 5.40 -1.29 21.17
N LEU A 212 4.49 -2.26 21.29
CA LEU A 212 3.62 -2.43 22.46
C LEU A 212 4.35 -3.04 23.68
N ARG A 213 5.51 -3.68 23.46
CA ARG A 213 6.31 -4.34 24.50
C ARG A 213 7.68 -3.68 24.59
N LYS A 214 8.33 -3.77 25.76
CA LYS A 214 9.74 -3.42 25.98
C LYS A 214 10.64 -4.30 25.10
N GLN A 215 10.73 -3.98 23.82
CA GLN A 215 11.57 -4.66 22.84
C GLN A 215 12.85 -3.85 22.67
N CYS A 216 14.00 -4.50 22.79
CA CYS A 216 15.27 -3.86 22.50
C CYS A 216 15.55 -3.94 21.00
N ALA A 217 15.32 -2.84 20.27
CA ALA A 217 15.70 -2.74 18.87
C ALA A 217 17.14 -2.20 18.73
N LYS A 218 18.06 -3.01 18.20
CA LYS A 218 19.39 -2.55 17.78
C LYS A 218 19.28 -2.11 16.33
N ILE A 219 19.65 -0.87 16.02
CA ILE A 219 19.52 -0.31 14.68
C ILE A 219 20.92 -0.10 14.11
N GLN A 220 21.23 -0.72 12.98
CA GLN A 220 22.44 -0.46 12.22
C GLN A 220 22.07 0.28 10.93
N ALA A 221 22.02 1.62 11.02
CA ALA A 221 21.66 2.52 9.94
C ALA A 221 22.68 3.68 9.88
N PRO A 222 23.80 3.54 9.13
CA PRO A 222 24.88 4.52 9.12
C PRO A 222 24.50 5.87 8.47
N SER A 223 23.41 5.91 7.69
CA SER A 223 22.90 7.12 7.02
C SER A 223 21.67 7.74 7.69
N LEU A 224 21.40 7.37 8.94
CA LEU A 224 20.20 7.79 9.67
C LEU A 224 20.25 9.27 10.03
N GLU A 225 19.29 10.04 9.51
CA GLU A 225 19.13 11.47 9.79
C GLU A 225 18.07 11.72 10.86
N HIS A 226 16.99 10.93 10.85
CA HIS A 226 15.85 11.07 11.74
C HIS A 226 15.47 9.74 12.39
N LEU A 227 15.48 9.71 13.71
CA LEU A 227 15.08 8.55 14.50
C LEU A 227 13.98 8.94 15.48
N LEU A 228 12.76 8.47 15.23
CA LEU A 228 11.64 8.61 16.16
C LEU A 228 11.52 7.31 16.95
N LYS A 229 12.04 7.33 18.17
CA LYS A 229 11.95 6.25 19.15
C LYS A 229 11.05 6.70 20.30
N ASN A 230 9.93 6.04 20.49
CA ASN A 230 9.20 6.12 21.75
C ASN A 230 9.66 4.93 22.62
N TRP A 231 10.71 5.10 23.45
CA TRP A 231 11.19 4.06 24.38
C TRP A 231 10.99 4.50 25.84
N ILE A 232 10.59 3.55 26.69
CA ILE A 232 10.88 3.60 28.13
C ILE A 232 12.20 2.80 28.32
N LEU A 233 13.28 3.57 28.55
CA LEU A 233 14.65 3.21 28.99
C LEU A 233 15.67 2.67 27.95
N LEU A 234 16.83 3.34 27.89
CA LEU A 234 17.96 3.12 26.98
C LEU A 234 19.12 2.38 27.67
N SER A 235 19.81 1.53 26.91
CA SER A 235 21.29 1.48 26.96
C SER A 235 21.83 1.09 25.57
N GLY A 236 22.90 1.75 25.12
CA GLY A 236 23.70 1.34 23.95
C GLY A 236 23.91 2.41 22.87
N ARG A 237 25.19 2.64 22.54
CA ARG A 237 25.78 3.76 21.78
C ARG A 237 25.33 3.90 20.32
N ILE A 238 25.23 5.16 19.89
CA ILE A 238 25.16 5.63 18.48
C ILE A 238 26.53 5.41 17.82
#